data_AF-A0A1Q8ZRM9-F1
#
_entry.id   AF-A0A1Q8ZRM9-F1
#
_cell.length_a   1.000
_cell.length_b   1.000
_cell.length_c   1.000
_cell.angle_alpha   90.00
_cell.angle_beta   90.00
_cell.angle_gamma   90.00
#
_symmetry.space_group_name_H-M   'P 1'
#
loop_
_entity.id
_entity.type
_entity.pdbx_description
1 polymer ?
#
loop_
_entity_poly.entity_id
_entity_poly.type
_entity_poly.pdbx_seq_one_letter_code
_entity_poly.pdbx_strand_id
1 'polypeptide(L)' 'MHFIRKTLLNLSQSEFASILEVSQSTVSRWERGVAPSLDEMTKIRAVAILRGVEWQDRFFFEVPNESSK' A
#
# COMPACT_ATOMS: atom_id res chain seq x y z
N MET A 1 -5.04 -2.23 1.49
CA MET A 1 -3.57 -2.46 1.65
C MET A 1 -2.99 -3.53 0.71
N HIS A 2 -3.56 -4.74 0.64
CA HIS A 2 -3.05 -5.82 -0.23
C HIS A 2 -2.83 -5.41 -1.69
N PHE A 3 -3.80 -4.71 -2.29
CA PHE A 3 -3.72 -4.23 -3.67
C PHE A 3 -2.54 -3.29 -3.90
N ILE A 4 -2.36 -2.29 -3.04
CA ILE A 4 -1.23 -1.35 -3.11
C ILE A 4 0.10 -2.11 -3.10
N ARG A 5 0.32 -2.96 -2.09
CA ARG A 5 1.60 -3.66 -1.94
C ARG A 5 1.85 -4.70 -3.04
N LYS A 6 0.88 -5.57 -3.32
CA LYS A 6 1.05 -6.70 -4.24
C LYS A 6 0.91 -6.29 -5.70
N THR A 7 -0.10 -5.50 -6.03
CA THR A 7 -0.45 -5.20 -7.42
C THR A 7 0.26 -3.95 -7.91
N LEU A 8 0.27 -2.86 -7.14
CA LEU A 8 0.89 -1.61 -7.59
C LEU A 8 2.42 -1.61 -7.41
N LEU A 9 2.91 -2.20 -6.32
CA LEU A 9 4.33 -2.15 -5.96
C LEU A 9 5.07 -3.47 -6.15
N ASN A 10 4.34 -4.59 -6.27
CA ASN A 10 4.87 -5.95 -6.38
C ASN A 10 5.96 -6.28 -5.34
N LEU A 11 5.66 -6.00 -4.07
CA LEU A 11 6.58 -6.21 -2.94
C LEU A 11 6.08 -7.29 -2.00
N SER A 12 7.00 -7.99 -1.33
CA SER A 12 6.70 -8.73 -0.10
C SER A 12 6.33 -7.79 1.05
N GLN A 13 5.74 -8.34 2.13
CA GLN A 13 5.43 -7.53 3.32
C GLN A 13 6.70 -6.96 3.98
N SER A 14 7.81 -7.71 3.99
CA SER A 14 9.08 -7.28 4.58
C SER A 14 9.75 -6.17 3.77
N GLU A 15 9.77 -6.28 2.43
CA GLU A 15 10.32 -5.21 1.59
C GLU A 15 9.50 -3.93 1.72
N PHE A 16 8.17 -4.04 1.70
CA PHE A 16 7.30 -2.89 1.87
C PHE A 16 7.47 -2.22 3.23
N ALA A 17 7.60 -3.03 4.29
CA ALA A 17 7.86 -2.54 5.64
C ALA A 17 9.22 -1.81 5.73
N SER A 18 10.27 -2.40 5.14
CA SER A 18 11.60 -1.81 5.12
C SER A 18 11.64 -0.47 4.41
N ILE A 19 10.91 -0.32 3.30
CA ILE A 19 10.86 0.94 2.54
C ILE A 19 10.11 2.04 3.29
N LEU A 20 9.07 1.66 4.05
CA LEU A 20 8.28 2.60 4.84
C LEU A 20 8.83 2.84 6.25
N GLU A 21 9.95 2.20 6.58
CA GLU A 21 10.57 2.25 7.90
C GLU A 21 9.61 1.83 9.03
N VAL A 22 8.80 0.80 8.78
CA VAL A 22 7.91 0.19 9.76
C VAL A 22 8.25 -1.29 9.95
N SER A 23 7.67 -1.93 10.96
CA SER A 23 7.79 -3.38 11.13
C SER A 23 6.92 -4.15 10.12
N GLN A 24 7.35 -5.35 9.74
CA GLN A 24 6.52 -6.26 8.94
C GLN A 24 5.18 -6.59 9.64
N SER A 25 5.19 -6.64 10.98
CA SER A 25 3.97 -6.84 11.79
C SER A 25 2.98 -5.68 11.65
N THR A 26 3.45 -4.46 11.39
CA THR A 26 2.59 -3.30 11.13
C THR A 26 1.91 -3.42 9.77
N VAL A 27 2.65 -3.82 8.72
CA VAL A 27 2.06 -4.15 7.42
C VAL A 27 1.02 -5.27 7.54
N SER A 28 1.32 -6.33 8.30
CA SER A 28 0.38 -7.42 8.57
C SER A 28 -0.91 -6.94 9.24
N ARG A 29 -0.82 -6.01 10.21
CA ARG A 29 -2.00 -5.38 10.81
C ARG A 29 -2.82 -4.60 9.78
N TRP A 30 -2.17 -3.82 8.92
CA TRP A 30 -2.88 -3.07 7.88
C TRP A 30 -3.64 -3.96 6.91
N GLU A 31 -3.03 -5.09 6.54
CA GLU A 31 -3.66 -6.06 5.65
C GLU A 31 -4.82 -6.82 6.29
N ARG A 32 -4.88 -6.85 7.63
CA ARG A 32 -6.02 -7.38 8.40
C ARG A 32 -7.08 -6.32 8.72
N GLY A 33 -7.00 -5.13 8.14
CA GLY A 33 -8.03 -4.10 8.25
C GLY A 33 -7.74 -2.99 9.26
N VAL A 34 -6.57 -2.97 9.91
CA VAL A 34 -6.18 -1.80 10.73
C VAL A 34 -5.78 -0.66 9.80
N ALA A 35 -6.39 0.51 9.94
CA ALA A 35 -6.00 1.65 9.11
C ALA A 35 -4.57 2.13 9.46
N PRO A 36 -3.72 2.44 8.47
CA PRO A 36 -2.51 3.22 8.69
C PRO A 36 -2.86 4.63 9.19
N SER A 37 -1.94 5.24 9.93
CA SER A 37 -1.99 6.66 10.30
C SER A 37 -1.79 7.57 9.08
N LEU A 38 -2.07 8.87 9.24
CA LEU A 38 -1.88 9.86 8.17
C LEU A 38 -0.42 9.97 7.70
N ASP A 39 0.55 9.86 8.62
CA ASP A 39 1.97 9.86 8.28
C ASP A 39 2.33 8.63 7.43
N GLU A 40 1.86 7.45 7.85
CA GLU A 40 2.07 6.20 7.13
C GLU A 40 1.41 6.23 5.74
N MET A 41 0.19 6.77 5.63
CA MET A 41 -0.48 6.99 4.33
C MET A 41 0.34 7.92 3.42
N THR A 42 0.91 8.99 3.98
CA THR A 42 1.77 9.93 3.25
C THR A 42 3.01 9.24 2.70
N LYS A 43 3.68 8.41 3.52
CA LYS A 43 4.83 7.60 3.10
C LYS A 43 4.49 6.61 2.00
N ILE A 44 3.35 5.90 2.14
CA ILE A 44 2.87 4.95 1.13
C ILE A 44 2.65 5.66 -0.22
N ARG A 45 1.97 6.81 -0.20
CA ARG A 45 1.75 7.62 -1.41
C ARG A 45 3.08 8.05 -2.04
N ALA A 46 4.01 8.56 -1.24
CA ALA A 46 5.32 9.00 -1.72
C ALA A 46 6.08 7.86 -2.41
N VAL A 47 6.13 6.68 -1.79
CA VAL A 47 6.79 5.49 -2.35
C VAL A 47 6.14 5.05 -3.67
N ALA A 48 4.81 5.09 -3.77
CA ALA A 48 4.12 4.72 -4.99
C ALA A 48 4.43 5.69 -6.14
N ILE A 49 4.37 7.00 -5.88
CA ILE A 49 4.70 8.04 -6.87
C ILE A 49 6.17 7.93 -7.31
N LEU A 50 7.10 7.75 -6.36
CA LEU A 50 8.53 7.58 -6.67
C LEU A 50 8.82 6.34 -7.54
N ARG A 51 7.95 5.33 -7.49
CA ARG A 51 8.04 4.13 -8.31
C ARG A 51 7.26 4.21 -9.62
N GLY A 52 6.72 5.40 -9.95
CA GLY A 52 5.99 5.63 -11.20
C GLY A 52 4.57 5.09 -11.21
N VAL A 53 3.98 4.78 -10.05
CA VAL A 53 2.58 4.40 -9.97
C VAL A 53 1.72 5.65 -10.15
N GLU A 54 0.73 5.60 -11.05
CA GLU A 54 -0.32 6.60 -11.15
C GLU A 54 -1.24 6.53 -9.92
N TRP A 55 -0.84 7.23 -8.86
CA TRP A 55 -1.47 7.14 -7.56
C TRP A 55 -2.87 7.77 -7.53
N GLN A 56 -3.81 7.08 -6.88
CA GLN A 56 -5.12 7.62 -6.51
C GLN A 56 -5.39 7.24 -5.05
N ASP A 57 -5.74 8.22 -4.20
CA ASP A 57 -6.00 7.96 -2.76
C ASP A 57 -7.13 6.95 -2.53
N ARG A 58 -8.00 6.78 -3.52
CA ARG A 58 -9.02 5.72 -3.55
C ARG A 58 -8.44 4.32 -3.31
N PHE A 59 -7.19 4.06 -3.71
CA PHE A 59 -6.54 2.75 -3.53
C PHE A 59 -6.37 2.32 -2.07
N PHE A 60 -6.49 3.25 -1.10
CA PHE A 60 -6.56 2.89 0.32
C PHE A 60 -7.88 2.20 0.70
N PHE A 61 -8.97 2.57 0.03
CA PHE A 61 -10.34 2.22 0.41
C PHE A 61 -10.97 1.19 -0.53
N GLU A 62 -10.57 1.20 -1.80
CA GLU A 62 -11.13 0.35 -2.83
C GLU A 62 -10.05 -0.23 -3.74
N VAL A 63 -10.30 -1.44 -4.19
CA VAL A 63 -9.55 -2.08 -5.28
C VAL A 63 -10.32 -1.76 -6.55
N PRO A 64 -9.71 -1.16 -7.58
CA PRO A 64 -10.36 -0.99 -8.87
C PRO A 64 -10.85 -2.36 -9.33
N ASN A 65 -12.17 -2.49 -9.49
CA ASN A 65 -12.76 -3.74 -9.96
C ASN A 65 -12.11 -4.13 -11.30
N GLU A 66 -11.56 -5.34 -11.38
CA GLU A 66 -11.46 -6.04 -12.67
C GLU A 66 -12.89 -6.31 -13.14
N SER A 67 -13.52 -5.32 -13.76
CA SER A 67 -14.86 -5.46 -14.33
C SER A 67 -14.92 -4.68 -15.62
N SER A 68 -14.47 -5.35 -16.68
CA SER A 68 -15.16 -5.37 -17.96
C SER A 68 -14.60 -6.53 -18.79
N LYS A 69 -15.15 -7.72 -18.59
CA LYS A 69 -15.61 -8.62 -19.66
C LYS A 69 -16.72 -9.51 -19.12
#